data_AF-A0A851L0U6-F1
#
_entry.id   AF-A0A851L0U6-F1
#
_cell.length_a   1.000
_cell.length_b   1.000
_cell.length_c   1.000
_cell.angle_alpha   90.00
_cell.angle_beta   90.00
_cell.angle_gamma   90.00
#
_symmetry.space_group_name_H-M   'P 1'
#
loop_
_entity.id
_entity.type
_entity.pdbx_description
1 polymer ?
#
loop_
_entity_poly.entity_id
_entity_poly.type
_entity_poly.pdbx_seq_one_letter_code
_entity_poly.pdbx_strand_id
1 'polypeptide(L)'
;MKQGGIAAWNIAPLFKGLGLASMVIVFFCNSYYIMILVWGLFYLVHSLTDTLPWATCGHSWNTEQCTELFNPDLCHNVSTNATASTWISNFSCTDMTNKRSPVIEFWENKVLRLSGGLSEPGEMNWQMILCLVTTWIVVYFCIWKGVKSTGKIVYFTALFPYVVLILLLVHGVTLPGALGGIIYYLKPDWSKLVEAQVWIDAGTQVFFSYAIGLGALTALGSYNRFHNNCYRDAYILAVINSCTSFFAGFVVFSVLGFMASEQGVDISKVAESGPGLAFIAYPKAVTLMPLSPLWATLFFIMLLVLGLDSQFVGVEGFITGILDLFPQPGAGSLRRELTAALCCIICCLIDLSMVTQGGMYVFQLFDNYSASGITLLWQAFWECVVIAWVYGADRFMDDVARMIGYRPLPVMKWCWAVVTPLVCVGIFVFHVVNYKPLTYNKTYVYPWWGEAIGWVLALSSMLCIPCTVIYKLLRCKGSLREV
;
A
#
# COMPACT_ATOMS: atom_id res chain seq x y z
N MET A 1 -23.30 -12.84 12.36
CA MET A 1 -24.24 -11.98 11.59
C MET A 1 -23.83 -12.00 10.11
N LYS A 2 -24.77 -11.89 9.17
CA LYS A 2 -24.47 -11.82 7.72
C LYS A 2 -24.61 -10.38 7.21
N GLN A 3 -23.82 -9.47 7.76
CA GLN A 3 -23.82 -8.05 7.42
C GLN A 3 -22.37 -7.53 7.44
N GLY A 4 -22.04 -6.63 6.52
CA GLY A 4 -20.74 -5.96 6.42
C GLY A 4 -20.77 -4.52 6.94
N GLY A 5 -19.60 -3.87 6.91
CA GLY A 5 -19.41 -2.45 7.21
C GLY A 5 -20.10 -1.99 8.51
N ILE A 6 -20.97 -0.98 8.39
CA ILE A 6 -21.66 -0.34 9.52
C ILE A 6 -22.70 -1.24 10.18
N ALA A 7 -23.32 -2.14 9.42
CA ALA A 7 -24.34 -3.03 9.93
C ALA A 7 -23.77 -4.16 10.80
N ALA A 8 -22.51 -4.58 10.57
CA ALA A 8 -21.82 -5.54 11.44
C ALA A 8 -21.74 -5.07 12.91
N TRP A 9 -21.66 -3.75 13.13
CA TRP A 9 -21.59 -3.15 14.47
C TRP A 9 -22.93 -3.02 15.19
N ASN A 10 -24.01 -3.57 14.63
CA ASN A 10 -25.26 -3.78 15.38
C ASN A 10 -25.06 -4.70 16.61
N ILE A 11 -23.93 -5.43 16.68
CA ILE A 11 -23.48 -6.19 17.86
C ILE A 11 -23.33 -5.32 19.12
N ALA A 12 -22.94 -4.06 18.96
CA ALA A 12 -22.75 -3.09 20.03
C ALA A 12 -23.23 -1.72 19.53
N PRO A 13 -24.54 -1.44 19.58
CA PRO A 13 -25.13 -0.29 18.91
C PRO A 13 -24.49 1.05 19.31
N LEU A 14 -24.10 1.24 20.56
CA LEU A 14 -23.43 2.46 21.03
C LEU A 14 -22.15 2.78 20.20
N PHE A 15 -21.43 1.75 19.78
CA PHE A 15 -20.16 1.84 19.05
C PHE A 15 -20.31 1.67 17.53
N LYS A 16 -21.51 1.91 16.98
CA LYS A 16 -21.75 1.83 15.53
C LYS A 16 -20.85 2.75 14.69
N GLY A 17 -20.23 3.75 15.32
CA GLY A 17 -19.19 4.60 14.74
C GLY A 17 -17.95 3.84 14.26
N LEU A 18 -17.67 2.63 14.78
CA LEU A 18 -16.58 1.78 14.31
C LEU A 18 -16.73 1.39 12.84
N GLY A 19 -17.95 1.09 12.41
CA GLY A 19 -18.19 0.77 11.01
C GLY A 19 -18.12 2.00 10.12
N LEU A 20 -18.50 3.18 10.62
CA LEU A 20 -18.35 4.44 9.89
C LEU A 20 -16.86 4.77 9.72
N ALA A 21 -16.06 4.59 10.77
CA ALA A 21 -14.61 4.76 10.72
C ALA A 21 -13.98 3.84 9.67
N SER A 22 -14.24 2.53 9.69
CA SER A 22 -13.75 1.61 8.66
C SER A 22 -14.14 2.02 7.24
N MET A 23 -15.38 2.51 7.05
CA MET A 23 -15.87 2.99 5.75
C MET A 23 -15.12 4.24 5.27
N VAL A 24 -14.77 5.17 6.15
CA VAL A 24 -13.97 6.35 5.82
C VAL A 24 -12.54 5.95 5.47
N ILE A 25 -11.92 5.06 6.27
CA ILE A 25 -10.55 4.59 6.04
C ILE A 25 -10.45 3.87 4.69
N VAL A 26 -11.36 2.92 4.41
CA VAL A 26 -11.32 2.17 3.14
C VAL A 26 -11.61 3.07 1.94
N PHE A 27 -12.46 4.09 2.09
CA PHE A 27 -12.72 5.07 1.04
C PHE A 27 -11.43 5.81 0.65
N PHE A 28 -10.71 6.37 1.63
CA PHE A 28 -9.44 7.04 1.34
C PHE A 28 -8.38 6.08 0.81
N CYS A 29 -8.30 4.86 1.36
CA CYS A 29 -7.40 3.82 0.88
C CYS A 29 -7.64 3.53 -0.61
N ASN A 30 -8.90 3.36 -1.02
CA ASN A 30 -9.25 3.10 -2.40
C ASN A 30 -8.88 4.27 -3.33
N SER A 31 -8.96 5.53 -2.86
CA SER A 31 -8.60 6.71 -3.65
C SER A 31 -7.10 6.81 -3.94
N TYR A 32 -6.22 6.64 -2.95
CA TYR A 32 -4.79 6.80 -3.24
C TYR A 32 -4.14 5.51 -3.78
N TYR A 33 -4.57 4.33 -3.32
CA TYR A 33 -3.92 3.06 -3.68
C TYR A 33 -4.03 2.76 -5.19
N ILE A 34 -5.12 3.19 -5.83
CA ILE A 34 -5.30 3.07 -7.28
C ILE A 34 -4.16 3.72 -8.06
N MET A 35 -3.50 4.77 -7.53
CA MET A 35 -2.41 5.45 -8.23
C MET A 35 -1.21 4.53 -8.48
N ILE A 36 -0.96 3.54 -7.61
CA ILE A 36 0.08 2.52 -7.81
C ILE A 36 -0.23 1.70 -9.08
N LEU A 37 -1.50 1.37 -9.29
CA LEU A 37 -1.97 0.69 -10.50
C LEU A 37 -1.88 1.59 -11.74
N VAL A 38 -2.20 2.87 -11.60
CA VAL A 38 -2.07 3.84 -12.70
C VAL A 38 -0.63 3.95 -13.17
N TRP A 39 0.32 4.10 -12.25
CA TRP A 39 1.75 4.10 -12.57
C TRP A 39 2.19 2.75 -13.14
N GLY A 40 1.73 1.63 -12.57
CA GLY A 40 2.00 0.29 -13.11
C GLY A 40 1.54 0.12 -14.55
N LEU A 41 0.34 0.62 -14.89
CA LEU A 41 -0.21 0.57 -16.24
C LEU A 41 0.59 1.45 -17.20
N PHE A 42 0.99 2.64 -16.76
CA PHE A 42 1.82 3.53 -17.55
C PHE A 42 3.17 2.88 -17.89
N TYR A 43 3.84 2.29 -16.89
CA TYR A 43 5.11 1.59 -17.10
C TYR A 43 4.95 0.33 -17.94
N LEU A 44 3.85 -0.42 -17.80
CA LEU A 44 3.56 -1.58 -18.63
C LEU A 44 3.48 -1.20 -20.11
N VAL A 45 2.72 -0.16 -20.45
CA VAL A 45 2.59 0.33 -21.83
C VAL A 45 3.96 0.75 -22.39
N HIS A 46 4.78 1.39 -21.57
CA HIS A 46 6.14 1.82 -21.94
C HIS A 46 7.19 0.68 -21.91
N SER A 47 6.82 -0.52 -21.46
CA SER A 47 7.69 -1.70 -21.51
C SER A 47 7.59 -2.44 -22.85
N LEU A 48 6.55 -2.16 -23.67
CA LEU A 48 6.29 -2.81 -24.95
C LEU A 48 7.12 -2.17 -26.08
N THR A 49 8.43 -2.29 -25.97
CA THR A 49 9.43 -1.67 -26.86
C THR A 49 10.70 -2.53 -26.89
N ASP A 50 11.55 -2.32 -27.90
CA ASP A 50 12.85 -3.01 -27.99
C ASP A 50 13.85 -2.49 -26.95
N THR A 51 13.80 -1.20 -26.66
CA THR A 51 14.64 -0.54 -25.66
C THR A 51 13.77 0.22 -24.66
N LEU A 52 13.97 -0.05 -23.37
CA LEU A 52 13.18 0.58 -22.32
C LEU A 52 13.44 2.09 -22.27
N PRO A 53 12.40 2.94 -22.18
CA PRO A 53 12.58 4.40 -22.26
C PRO A 53 13.29 5.01 -21.05
N TRP A 54 13.39 4.26 -19.95
CA TRP A 54 14.18 4.64 -18.77
C TRP A 54 15.60 4.04 -18.75
N ALA A 55 16.01 3.31 -19.80
CA ALA A 55 17.36 2.77 -19.91
C ALA A 55 18.39 3.83 -20.34
N THR A 56 17.98 4.77 -21.20
CA THR A 56 18.88 5.71 -21.86
C THR A 56 18.53 7.17 -21.58
N CYS A 57 19.52 8.04 -21.75
CA CYS A 57 19.34 9.48 -21.81
C CYS A 57 19.07 9.94 -23.27
N GLY A 58 18.63 11.18 -23.45
CA GLY A 58 18.40 11.79 -24.77
C GLY A 58 16.93 11.88 -25.19
N HIS A 59 16.00 11.57 -24.28
CA HIS A 59 14.58 11.81 -24.48
C HIS A 59 14.21 13.26 -24.14
N SER A 60 13.03 13.70 -24.56
CA SER A 60 12.56 15.08 -24.36
C SER A 60 12.35 15.48 -22.89
N TRP A 61 12.28 14.51 -21.98
CA TRP A 61 12.17 14.74 -20.53
C TRP A 61 13.52 14.71 -19.80
N ASN A 62 14.60 14.37 -20.51
CA ASN A 62 15.92 14.32 -19.91
C ASN A 62 16.57 15.69 -19.83
N THR A 63 17.35 15.90 -18.77
CA THR A 63 18.15 17.11 -18.59
C THR A 63 19.60 16.87 -19.01
N GLU A 64 20.41 17.92 -19.11
CA GLU A 64 21.87 17.83 -19.33
C GLU A 64 22.60 17.11 -18.18
N GLN A 65 21.93 16.93 -17.04
CA GLN A 65 22.44 16.20 -15.88
C GLN A 65 22.20 14.69 -15.98
N CYS A 66 21.45 14.21 -16.96
CA CYS A 66 21.25 12.78 -17.18
C CYS A 66 22.58 12.08 -17.49
N THR A 67 22.84 10.96 -16.83
CA THR A 67 23.97 10.07 -17.15
C THR A 67 23.55 8.61 -17.13
N GLU A 68 24.08 7.83 -18.06
CA GLU A 68 23.94 6.36 -18.06
C GLU A 68 25.06 5.71 -17.24
N LEU A 69 26.20 6.39 -17.11
CA LEU A 69 27.36 5.94 -16.33
C LEU A 69 27.16 6.25 -14.83
N PHE A 70 26.83 5.22 -14.07
CA PHE A 70 26.95 5.20 -12.59
C PHE A 70 27.99 4.16 -12.21
N ASN A 71 29.26 4.40 -12.55
CA ASN A 71 30.36 3.61 -12.03
C ASN A 71 31.21 4.51 -11.10
N PRO A 72 31.13 4.32 -9.77
CA PRO A 72 31.97 5.03 -8.81
C PRO A 72 33.48 4.86 -9.07
N ASP A 73 33.89 3.76 -9.69
CA ASP A 73 35.30 3.45 -9.96
C ASP A 73 35.92 4.32 -11.08
N LEU A 74 35.10 5.04 -11.84
CA LEU A 74 35.58 6.02 -12.84
C LEU A 74 35.90 7.39 -12.23
N CYS A 75 35.62 7.57 -10.93
CA CYS A 75 35.95 8.78 -10.19
C CYS A 75 37.34 8.59 -9.55
N HIS A 76 38.38 9.12 -10.21
CA HIS A 76 39.69 9.29 -9.58
C HIS A 76 39.78 10.71 -9.02
N ASN A 77 40.08 10.85 -7.74
CA ASN A 77 40.57 12.12 -7.20
C ASN A 77 41.86 12.47 -7.95
N VAL A 78 41.77 13.37 -8.93
CA VAL A 78 42.93 13.84 -9.67
C VAL A 78 43.84 14.57 -8.68
N SER A 79 44.85 13.85 -8.19
CA SER A 79 46.05 14.48 -7.65
C SER A 79 46.84 14.93 -8.87
N THR A 80 46.77 16.23 -9.18
CA THR A 80 47.47 16.84 -10.31
C THR A 80 48.98 16.70 -10.13
N ASN A 81 49.55 15.62 -10.68
CA ASN A 81 50.96 15.50 -11.06
C ASN A 81 51.15 14.28 -11.98
N ALA A 82 50.72 14.37 -13.24
CA ALA A 82 51.34 13.59 -14.33
C ALA A 82 50.91 14.08 -15.70
N THR A 83 51.92 14.44 -16.49
CA THR A 83 51.89 14.56 -17.95
C THR A 83 51.63 13.20 -18.60
N ALA A 84 50.37 12.88 -18.92
CA ALA A 84 50.06 11.77 -19.81
C ALA A 84 48.80 12.06 -20.62
N SER A 85 49.00 12.23 -21.92
CA SER A 85 47.98 12.34 -22.95
C SER A 85 47.23 11.02 -23.14
N THR A 86 46.08 10.89 -22.52
CA THR A 86 45.05 9.92 -22.91
C THR A 86 43.69 10.62 -22.77
N TRP A 87 42.91 10.64 -23.85
CA TRP A 87 41.57 11.23 -23.94
C TRP A 87 40.52 10.43 -23.13
N ILE A 88 40.81 10.18 -21.86
CA ILE A 88 39.82 9.71 -20.89
C ILE A 88 39.24 10.98 -20.27
N SER A 89 37.95 11.22 -20.49
CA SER A 89 37.23 12.36 -19.92
C SER A 89 37.46 12.42 -18.40
N ASN A 90 38.26 13.40 -17.96
CA ASN A 90 38.50 13.75 -16.57
C ASN A 90 37.19 14.20 -15.90
N PHE A 91 36.38 13.26 -15.42
CA PHE A 91 35.23 13.59 -14.57
C PHE A 91 35.69 13.72 -13.12
N SER A 92 35.48 14.89 -12.51
CA SER A 92 35.72 15.05 -11.07
C SER A 92 34.58 14.36 -10.28
N CYS A 93 34.88 13.79 -9.11
CA CYS A 93 33.85 13.15 -8.27
C CYS A 93 32.75 14.16 -7.84
N THR A 94 33.04 15.46 -7.83
CA THR A 94 32.09 16.55 -7.60
C THR A 94 31.15 16.81 -8.78
N ASP A 95 31.54 16.49 -10.01
CA ASP A 95 30.64 16.57 -11.16
C ASP A 95 29.61 15.43 -11.15
N MET A 96 29.94 14.30 -10.52
CA MET A 96 29.05 13.13 -10.41
C MET A 96 27.93 13.33 -9.37
N THR A 97 28.12 14.17 -8.35
CA THR A 97 27.09 14.43 -7.32
C THR A 97 25.84 15.13 -7.85
N ASN A 98 25.94 15.85 -8.98
CA ASN A 98 24.81 16.52 -9.62
C ASN A 98 24.21 15.72 -10.77
N LYS A 99 24.74 14.54 -11.08
CA LYS A 99 24.23 13.70 -12.17
C LYS A 99 23.04 12.86 -11.70
N ARG A 100 22.05 12.70 -12.58
CA ARG A 100 20.81 11.95 -12.32
C ARG A 100 20.68 10.79 -13.29
N SER A 101 20.02 9.72 -12.83
CA SER A 101 19.82 8.53 -13.64
C SER A 101 18.63 8.70 -14.58
N PRO A 102 18.67 8.09 -15.79
CA PRO A 102 17.56 8.15 -16.73
C PRO A 102 16.26 7.60 -16.12
N VAL A 103 16.35 6.68 -15.16
CA VAL A 103 15.20 6.13 -14.45
C VAL A 103 14.57 7.13 -13.49
N ILE A 104 15.38 7.86 -12.72
CA ILE A 104 14.89 8.93 -11.83
C ILE A 104 14.25 10.03 -12.67
N GLU A 105 14.89 10.46 -13.76
CA GLU A 105 14.31 11.49 -14.63
C GLU A 105 13.06 11.00 -15.36
N PHE A 106 12.98 9.73 -15.75
CA PHE A 106 11.74 9.16 -16.28
C PHE A 106 10.60 9.22 -15.24
N TRP A 107 10.88 8.85 -13.99
CA TRP A 107 9.89 8.94 -12.91
C TRP A 107 9.49 10.38 -12.59
N GLU A 108 10.45 11.26 -12.32
CA GLU A 108 10.17 12.62 -11.86
C GLU A 108 9.70 13.54 -13.00
N ASN A 109 10.34 13.49 -14.18
CA ASN A 109 10.10 14.47 -15.24
C ASN A 109 9.07 13.99 -16.28
N LYS A 110 8.94 12.68 -16.52
CA LYS A 110 8.02 12.13 -17.54
C LYS A 110 6.72 11.60 -16.93
N VAL A 111 6.83 10.73 -15.94
CA VAL A 111 5.70 10.07 -15.28
C VAL A 111 4.96 11.09 -14.41
N LEU A 112 5.64 11.62 -13.38
CA LEU A 112 5.04 12.54 -12.41
C LEU A 112 4.98 13.99 -12.92
N ARG A 113 5.97 14.42 -13.72
CA ARG A 113 6.18 15.83 -14.09
C ARG A 113 6.24 16.73 -12.86
N LEU A 114 7.00 16.29 -11.85
CA LEU A 114 6.95 16.77 -10.47
C LEU A 114 7.14 18.30 -10.36
N SER A 115 6.24 18.95 -9.61
CA SER A 115 6.32 20.38 -9.30
C SER A 115 7.19 20.67 -8.07
N GLY A 116 7.42 21.96 -7.77
CA GLY A 116 8.23 22.39 -6.63
C GLY A 116 7.61 22.06 -5.26
N GLY A 117 6.31 21.75 -5.18
CA GLY A 117 5.67 21.41 -3.93
C GLY A 117 4.14 21.31 -3.99
N LEU A 118 3.54 21.01 -2.83
CA LEU A 118 2.09 20.89 -2.66
C LEU A 118 1.31 22.18 -3.01
N SER A 119 1.93 23.36 -2.85
CA SER A 119 1.33 24.66 -3.20
C SER A 119 1.22 24.89 -4.72
N GLU A 120 1.91 24.07 -5.51
CA GLU A 120 2.04 24.20 -6.96
C GLU A 120 1.46 22.94 -7.61
N PRO A 121 0.12 22.80 -7.70
CA PRO A 121 -0.50 21.61 -8.29
C PRO A 121 -0.09 21.42 -9.76
N GLY A 122 0.16 22.52 -10.47
CA GLY A 122 0.56 22.50 -11.89
C GLY A 122 -0.53 21.94 -12.80
N GLU A 123 -0.12 21.41 -13.95
CA GLU A 123 -1.01 20.85 -14.96
C GLU A 123 -1.33 19.36 -14.71
N MET A 124 -2.42 18.86 -15.31
CA MET A 124 -2.73 17.44 -15.27
C MET A 124 -2.03 16.68 -16.40
N ASN A 125 -1.41 15.54 -16.08
CA ASN A 125 -0.81 14.69 -17.11
C ASN A 125 -1.88 13.85 -17.83
N TRP A 126 -2.25 14.22 -19.05
CA TRP A 126 -3.31 13.53 -19.81
C TRP A 126 -3.06 12.02 -20.00
N GLN A 127 -1.80 11.60 -20.13
CA GLN A 127 -1.46 10.18 -20.28
C GLN A 127 -1.78 9.40 -18.99
N MET A 128 -1.56 10.04 -17.84
CA MET A 128 -1.93 9.49 -16.54
C MET A 128 -3.44 9.52 -16.31
N ILE A 129 -4.15 10.55 -16.79
CA ILE A 129 -5.62 10.57 -16.75
C ILE A 129 -6.18 9.37 -17.51
N LEU A 130 -5.64 9.08 -18.71
CA LEU A 130 -6.06 7.92 -19.48
C LEU A 130 -5.82 6.62 -18.69
N CYS A 131 -4.63 6.45 -18.10
CA CYS A 131 -4.31 5.28 -17.27
C CYS A 131 -5.23 5.17 -16.05
N LEU A 132 -5.57 6.29 -15.39
CA LEU A 132 -6.50 6.36 -14.25
C LEU A 132 -7.91 5.89 -14.65
N VAL A 133 -8.46 6.47 -15.72
CA VAL A 133 -9.79 6.10 -16.22
C VAL A 133 -9.82 4.63 -16.63
N THR A 134 -8.80 4.15 -17.35
CA THR A 134 -8.70 2.74 -17.73
C THR A 134 -8.65 1.82 -16.50
N THR A 135 -7.88 2.18 -15.48
CA THR A 135 -7.75 1.37 -14.26
C THR A 135 -9.07 1.29 -13.50
N TRP A 136 -9.78 2.41 -13.33
CA TRP A 136 -11.12 2.42 -12.71
C TRP A 136 -12.17 1.64 -13.49
N ILE A 137 -12.11 1.67 -14.84
CA ILE A 137 -12.98 0.85 -15.69
C ILE A 137 -12.71 -0.64 -15.45
N VAL A 138 -11.44 -1.06 -15.37
CA VAL A 138 -11.07 -2.45 -15.05
C VAL A 138 -11.62 -2.85 -13.68
N VAL A 139 -11.38 -2.03 -12.64
CA VAL A 139 -11.87 -2.28 -11.27
C VAL A 139 -13.40 -2.40 -11.25
N TYR A 140 -14.12 -1.52 -11.94
CA TYR A 140 -15.57 -1.57 -12.04
C TYR A 140 -16.07 -2.91 -12.61
N PHE A 141 -15.52 -3.36 -13.75
CA PHE A 141 -15.92 -4.62 -14.36
C PHE A 141 -15.50 -5.84 -13.53
N CYS A 142 -14.48 -5.74 -12.69
CA CYS A 142 -14.13 -6.79 -11.73
C CYS A 142 -15.22 -6.98 -10.66
N ILE A 143 -15.87 -5.89 -10.20
CA ILE A 143 -16.78 -5.89 -9.03
C ILE A 143 -18.26 -5.68 -9.33
N TRP A 144 -18.64 -5.26 -10.54
CA TRP A 144 -20.00 -4.88 -10.90
C TRP A 144 -21.07 -5.92 -10.50
N LYS A 145 -20.78 -7.21 -10.69
CA LYS A 145 -21.65 -8.35 -10.30
C LYS A 145 -21.31 -8.94 -8.92
N GLY A 146 -20.41 -8.29 -8.19
CA GLY A 146 -19.92 -8.64 -6.87
C GLY A 146 -19.09 -9.89 -6.78
N VAL A 147 -19.07 -10.48 -5.58
CA VAL A 147 -18.29 -11.68 -5.25
C VAL A 147 -18.46 -12.85 -6.23
N LYS A 148 -19.55 -12.91 -7.02
CA LYS A 148 -19.73 -13.91 -8.09
C LYS A 148 -18.82 -13.68 -9.30
N SER A 149 -18.54 -12.43 -9.65
CA SER A 149 -17.59 -12.06 -10.72
C SER A 149 -16.18 -12.01 -10.16
N THR A 150 -16.02 -11.29 -9.06
CA THR A 150 -14.73 -11.15 -8.36
C THR A 150 -14.14 -12.51 -8.03
N GLY A 151 -14.91 -13.43 -7.44
CA GLY A 151 -14.44 -14.77 -7.10
C GLY A 151 -14.00 -15.64 -8.29
N LYS A 152 -14.39 -15.32 -9.53
CA LYS A 152 -13.87 -15.99 -10.73
C LYS A 152 -12.55 -15.39 -11.20
N ILE A 153 -12.45 -14.06 -11.16
CA ILE A 153 -11.28 -13.31 -11.60
C ILE A 153 -10.09 -13.61 -10.66
N VAL A 154 -10.35 -13.71 -9.35
CA VAL A 154 -9.36 -14.03 -8.31
C VAL A 154 -8.57 -15.31 -8.59
N TYR A 155 -9.12 -16.31 -9.29
CA TYR A 155 -8.36 -17.51 -9.63
C TYR A 155 -7.15 -17.23 -10.51
N PHE A 156 -7.26 -16.26 -11.43
CA PHE A 156 -6.13 -15.82 -12.21
C PHE A 156 -5.29 -14.83 -11.42
N THR A 157 -5.93 -13.80 -10.87
CA THR A 157 -5.22 -12.66 -10.30
C THR A 157 -4.48 -12.99 -9.01
N ALA A 158 -4.96 -13.93 -8.18
CA ALA A 158 -4.23 -14.36 -6.99
C ALA A 158 -3.09 -15.34 -7.30
N LEU A 159 -3.18 -16.13 -8.38
CA LEU A 159 -2.19 -17.17 -8.69
C LEU A 159 -1.08 -16.71 -9.63
N PHE A 160 -1.41 -15.86 -10.60
CA PHE A 160 -0.46 -15.36 -11.61
C PHE A 160 0.77 -14.67 -10.98
N PRO A 161 0.65 -13.84 -9.93
CA PRO A 161 1.80 -13.25 -9.28
C PRO A 161 2.81 -14.27 -8.75
N TYR A 162 2.36 -15.42 -8.23
CA TYR A 162 3.28 -16.46 -7.78
C TYR A 162 4.09 -17.07 -8.92
N VAL A 163 3.49 -17.22 -10.10
CA VAL A 163 4.21 -17.66 -11.30
C VAL A 163 5.32 -16.68 -11.63
N VAL A 164 5.01 -15.38 -11.65
CA VAL A 164 6.01 -14.33 -11.94
C VAL A 164 7.06 -14.26 -10.85
N LEU A 165 6.69 -14.29 -9.57
CA LEU A 165 7.65 -14.29 -8.46
C LEU A 165 8.62 -15.48 -8.52
N ILE A 166 8.14 -16.67 -8.89
CA ILE A 166 9.02 -17.85 -9.08
C ILE A 166 9.98 -17.62 -10.26
N LEU A 167 9.49 -17.13 -11.40
CA LEU A 167 10.34 -16.84 -12.55
C LEU A 167 11.40 -15.78 -12.23
N LEU A 168 11.00 -14.69 -11.57
CA LEU A 168 11.89 -13.63 -11.13
C LEU A 168 12.88 -14.10 -10.07
N LEU A 169 12.48 -15.01 -9.17
CA LEU A 169 13.40 -15.59 -8.20
C LEU A 169 14.46 -16.44 -8.91
N VAL A 170 14.04 -17.37 -9.76
CA VAL A 170 14.96 -18.25 -10.49
C VAL A 170 15.95 -17.42 -11.30
N HIS A 171 15.48 -16.38 -11.99
CA HIS A 171 16.38 -15.48 -12.70
C HIS A 171 17.25 -14.67 -11.73
N GLY A 172 16.66 -14.04 -10.71
CA GLY A 172 17.34 -13.18 -9.76
C GLY A 172 18.49 -13.87 -9.02
N VAL A 173 18.32 -15.12 -8.59
CA VAL A 173 19.38 -15.88 -7.91
C VAL A 173 20.50 -16.35 -8.84
N THR A 174 20.27 -16.36 -10.17
CA THR A 174 21.31 -16.68 -11.16
C THR A 174 22.17 -15.47 -11.54
N LEU A 175 21.75 -14.26 -11.16
CA LEU A 175 22.50 -13.03 -11.44
C LEU A 175 23.74 -12.91 -10.53
N PRO A 176 24.84 -12.30 -11.04
CA PRO A 176 26.01 -12.05 -10.21
C PRO A 176 25.66 -11.11 -9.05
N GLY A 177 26.26 -11.30 -7.88
CA GLY A 177 26.00 -10.46 -6.70
C GLY A 177 24.68 -10.73 -5.95
N ALA A 178 23.80 -11.59 -6.47
CA ALA A 178 22.51 -11.91 -5.83
C ALA A 178 22.64 -12.41 -4.38
N LEU A 179 23.69 -13.19 -4.09
CA LEU A 179 23.97 -13.68 -2.74
C LEU A 179 24.22 -12.53 -1.75
N GLY A 180 24.90 -11.46 -2.17
CA GLY A 180 25.12 -10.28 -1.33
C GLY A 180 23.81 -9.62 -0.92
N GLY A 181 22.86 -9.55 -1.85
CA GLY A 181 21.49 -9.10 -1.59
C GLY A 181 20.73 -9.96 -0.59
N ILE A 182 20.77 -11.29 -0.76
CA ILE A 182 20.11 -12.23 0.16
C ILE A 182 20.73 -12.17 1.56
N ILE A 183 22.06 -12.04 1.66
CA ILE A 183 22.74 -11.82 2.94
C ILE A 183 22.27 -10.52 3.57
N TYR A 184 22.21 -9.42 2.81
CA TYR A 184 21.70 -8.15 3.33
C TYR A 184 20.27 -8.27 3.85
N TYR A 185 19.40 -9.01 3.17
CA TYR A 185 18.02 -9.23 3.59
C TYR A 185 17.89 -9.98 4.92
N LEU A 186 18.69 -11.03 5.12
CA LEU A 186 18.51 -11.96 6.24
C LEU A 186 19.49 -11.76 7.39
N LYS A 187 20.55 -10.96 7.21
CA LYS A 187 21.56 -10.73 8.24
C LYS A 187 20.92 -10.00 9.43
N PRO A 188 20.81 -10.66 10.61
CA PRO A 188 20.15 -10.05 11.74
C PRO A 188 21.04 -8.97 12.37
N ASP A 189 20.45 -7.81 12.65
CA ASP A 189 21.03 -6.79 13.51
C ASP A 189 20.18 -6.65 14.77
N TRP A 190 20.61 -7.32 15.85
CA TRP A 190 19.89 -7.34 17.11
C TRP A 190 19.84 -5.98 17.81
N SER A 191 20.75 -5.06 17.47
CA SER A 191 20.74 -3.71 18.06
C SER A 191 19.49 -2.91 17.66
N LYS A 192 18.92 -3.23 16.48
CA LYS A 192 17.70 -2.62 15.96
C LYS A 192 16.45 -2.90 16.79
N LEU A 193 16.41 -3.99 17.56
CA LEU A 193 15.24 -4.31 18.40
C LEU A 193 15.04 -3.32 19.57
N VAL A 194 16.08 -2.54 19.90
CA VAL A 194 16.00 -1.45 20.89
C VAL A 194 15.32 -0.20 20.31
N GLU A 195 15.33 -0.03 18.99
CA GLU A 195 14.75 1.12 18.31
C GLU A 195 13.22 1.01 18.27
N ALA A 196 12.51 1.98 18.87
CA ALA A 196 11.04 2.00 18.88
C ALA A 196 10.44 2.02 17.46
N GLN A 197 11.12 2.65 16.50
CA GLN A 197 10.66 2.73 15.11
C GLN A 197 10.48 1.35 14.48
N VAL A 198 11.35 0.38 14.78
CA VAL A 198 11.26 -0.98 14.23
C VAL A 198 9.94 -1.67 14.63
N TRP A 199 9.47 -1.43 15.86
CA TRP A 199 8.20 -1.96 16.34
C TRP A 199 6.99 -1.22 15.76
N ILE A 200 7.11 0.09 15.55
CA ILE A 200 6.09 0.90 14.87
C ILE A 200 5.89 0.40 13.44
N ASP A 201 7.00 0.22 12.71
CA ASP A 201 7.00 -0.24 11.32
C ASP A 201 6.46 -1.68 11.24
N ALA A 202 6.92 -2.59 12.11
CA ALA A 202 6.45 -3.97 12.14
C ALA A 202 4.94 -4.06 12.43
N GLY A 203 4.44 -3.33 13.43
CA GLY A 203 3.02 -3.31 13.75
C GLY A 203 2.18 -2.74 12.61
N THR A 204 2.55 -1.56 12.11
CA THR A 204 1.85 -0.89 11.00
C THR A 204 1.81 -1.78 9.76
N GLN A 205 2.94 -2.42 9.42
CA GLN A 205 3.04 -3.36 8.31
C GLN A 205 2.08 -4.55 8.48
N VAL A 206 1.99 -5.13 9.67
CA VAL A 206 1.05 -6.23 9.95
C VAL A 206 -0.39 -5.77 9.78
N PHE A 207 -0.80 -4.64 10.38
CA PHE A 207 -2.17 -4.15 10.27
C PHE A 207 -2.57 -3.86 8.82
N PHE A 208 -1.69 -3.19 8.08
CA PHE A 208 -1.93 -2.84 6.67
C PHE A 208 -1.91 -4.07 5.77
N SER A 209 -0.91 -4.96 5.91
CA SER A 209 -0.77 -6.16 5.08
C SER A 209 -1.95 -7.13 5.19
N TYR A 210 -2.58 -7.20 6.37
CA TYR A 210 -3.77 -8.03 6.58
C TYR A 210 -5.08 -7.29 6.34
N ALA A 211 -5.04 -6.02 5.95
CA ALA A 211 -6.22 -5.17 5.81
C ALA A 211 -7.12 -5.12 7.06
N ILE A 212 -6.52 -5.15 8.25
CA ILE A 212 -7.24 -5.13 9.54
C ILE A 212 -7.78 -3.72 9.79
N GLY A 213 -9.03 -3.62 10.27
CA GLY A 213 -9.69 -2.34 10.56
C GLY A 213 -10.31 -1.62 9.34
N LEU A 214 -9.99 -2.05 8.11
CA LEU A 214 -10.58 -1.51 6.87
C LEU A 214 -12.04 -1.96 6.63
N GLY A 215 -12.55 -2.92 7.39
CA GLY A 215 -13.91 -3.46 7.23
C GLY A 215 -14.11 -4.36 5.99
N ALA A 216 -13.14 -4.45 5.08
CA ALA A 216 -13.19 -5.29 3.89
C ALA A 216 -13.29 -6.79 4.24
N LEU A 217 -12.51 -7.27 5.22
CA LEU A 217 -12.61 -8.66 5.70
C LEU A 217 -13.97 -8.96 6.33
N THR A 218 -14.56 -8.01 7.06
CA THR A 218 -15.90 -8.14 7.63
C THR A 218 -16.96 -8.24 6.53
N ALA A 219 -16.82 -7.45 5.46
CA ALA A 219 -17.69 -7.54 4.29
C ALA A 219 -17.55 -8.88 3.56
N LEU A 220 -16.33 -9.34 3.29
CA LEU A 220 -16.10 -10.64 2.66
C LEU A 220 -16.63 -11.80 3.53
N GLY A 221 -16.41 -11.74 4.84
CA GLY A 221 -16.93 -12.70 5.80
C GLY A 221 -18.46 -12.77 5.82
N SER A 222 -19.15 -11.68 5.52
CA SER A 222 -20.63 -11.64 5.45
C SER A 222 -21.20 -12.51 4.31
N TYR A 223 -20.40 -12.77 3.26
CA TYR A 223 -20.76 -13.62 2.13
C TYR A 223 -20.50 -15.11 2.40
N ASN A 224 -19.79 -15.46 3.47
CA ASN A 224 -19.52 -16.86 3.80
C ASN A 224 -20.79 -17.62 4.23
N ARG A 225 -20.74 -18.94 4.04
CA ARG A 225 -21.72 -19.83 4.67
C ARG A 225 -21.57 -19.76 6.18
N PHE A 226 -22.68 -19.84 6.91
CA PHE A 226 -22.67 -19.70 8.37
C PHE A 226 -21.78 -20.74 9.08
N HIS A 227 -21.77 -21.97 8.56
CA HIS A 227 -20.94 -23.07 9.07
C HIS A 227 -19.58 -23.21 8.37
N ASN A 228 -19.10 -22.16 7.69
CA ASN A 228 -17.75 -22.16 7.16
C ASN A 228 -16.73 -22.05 8.31
N ASN A 229 -15.62 -22.80 8.22
CA ASN A 229 -14.59 -22.81 9.25
C ASN A 229 -13.66 -21.59 9.13
N CYS A 230 -14.19 -20.40 9.45
CA CYS A 230 -13.45 -19.14 9.36
C CYS A 230 -12.21 -19.08 10.26
N TYR A 231 -12.18 -19.86 11.35
CA TYR A 231 -11.02 -19.96 12.24
C TYR A 231 -9.82 -20.57 11.51
N ARG A 232 -10.03 -21.68 10.78
CA ARG A 232 -9.00 -22.29 9.94
C ARG A 232 -8.56 -21.35 8.81
N ASP A 233 -9.52 -20.72 8.14
CA ASP A 233 -9.25 -19.82 7.02
C ASP A 233 -8.38 -18.63 7.44
N ALA A 234 -8.61 -18.08 8.64
CA ALA A 234 -7.82 -16.99 9.19
C ALA A 234 -6.33 -17.37 9.39
N TYR A 235 -6.04 -18.57 9.89
CA TYR A 235 -4.65 -19.03 10.02
C TYR A 235 -4.00 -19.27 8.66
N ILE A 236 -4.72 -19.87 7.71
CA ILE A 236 -4.19 -20.11 6.36
C ILE A 236 -3.88 -18.77 5.69
N LEU A 237 -4.77 -17.79 5.80
CA LEU A 237 -4.56 -16.43 5.29
C LEU A 237 -3.32 -15.80 5.92
N ALA A 238 -3.17 -15.90 7.25
CA ALA A 238 -1.99 -15.42 7.97
C ALA A 238 -0.68 -16.05 7.45
N VAL A 239 -0.64 -17.37 7.36
CA VAL A 239 0.57 -18.07 6.90
C VAL A 239 0.89 -17.72 5.46
N ILE A 240 -0.09 -17.78 4.55
CA ILE A 240 0.14 -17.50 3.12
C ILE A 240 0.64 -16.06 2.95
N ASN A 241 -0.04 -15.06 3.53
CA ASN A 241 0.36 -13.67 3.40
C ASN A 241 1.80 -13.43 3.86
N SER A 242 2.16 -13.86 5.08
CA SER A 242 3.51 -13.67 5.61
C SER A 242 4.57 -14.47 4.84
N CYS A 243 4.27 -15.69 4.40
CA CYS A 243 5.18 -16.47 3.56
C CYS A 243 5.39 -15.81 2.19
N THR A 244 4.36 -15.22 1.60
CA THR A 244 4.48 -14.48 0.34
C THR A 244 5.33 -13.23 0.50
N SER A 245 5.16 -12.45 1.57
CA SER A 245 6.05 -11.31 1.86
C SER A 245 7.50 -11.74 2.04
N PHE A 246 7.74 -12.83 2.77
CA PHE A 246 9.08 -13.39 2.96
C PHE A 246 9.70 -13.86 1.64
N PHE A 247 8.93 -14.58 0.82
CA PHE A 247 9.34 -15.04 -0.51
C PHE A 247 9.65 -13.89 -1.48
N ALA A 248 8.78 -12.87 -1.52
CA ALA A 248 8.99 -11.66 -2.31
C ALA A 248 10.26 -10.90 -1.87
N GLY A 249 10.63 -10.96 -0.59
CA GLY A 249 11.90 -10.45 -0.08
C GLY A 249 13.10 -11.05 -0.81
N PHE A 250 13.15 -12.37 -1.02
CA PHE A 250 14.21 -13.00 -1.81
C PHE A 250 14.23 -12.52 -3.26
N VAL A 251 13.07 -12.36 -3.89
CA VAL A 251 12.95 -11.85 -5.26
C VAL A 251 13.55 -10.45 -5.36
N VAL A 252 13.11 -9.52 -4.50
CA VAL A 252 13.58 -8.13 -4.52
C VAL A 252 15.07 -8.05 -4.20
N PHE A 253 15.51 -8.67 -3.11
CA PHE A 253 16.89 -8.52 -2.65
C PHE A 253 17.90 -9.26 -3.52
N SER A 254 17.54 -10.37 -4.18
CA SER A 254 18.43 -10.98 -5.18
C SER A 254 18.73 -10.03 -6.35
N VAL A 255 17.71 -9.33 -6.84
CA VAL A 255 17.83 -8.33 -7.92
C VAL A 255 18.56 -7.06 -7.46
N LEU A 256 18.29 -6.58 -6.24
CA LEU A 256 19.02 -5.43 -5.68
C LEU A 256 20.50 -5.75 -5.41
N GLY A 257 20.81 -6.97 -4.99
CA GLY A 257 22.20 -7.44 -4.83
C GLY A 257 22.97 -7.43 -6.15
N PHE A 258 22.31 -7.86 -7.24
CA PHE A 258 22.84 -7.72 -8.59
C PHE A 258 23.09 -6.26 -8.98
N MET A 259 22.10 -5.39 -8.79
CA MET A 259 22.25 -3.96 -9.10
C MET A 259 23.41 -3.32 -8.33
N ALA A 260 23.53 -3.62 -7.03
CA ALA A 260 24.62 -3.13 -6.19
C ALA A 260 25.99 -3.63 -6.67
N SER A 261 26.08 -4.90 -7.07
CA SER A 261 27.32 -5.50 -7.60
C SER A 261 27.72 -4.90 -8.94
N GLU A 262 26.78 -4.71 -9.86
CA GLU A 262 27.04 -4.11 -11.18
C GLU A 262 27.43 -2.62 -11.07
N GLN A 263 26.90 -1.90 -10.07
CA GLN A 263 27.18 -0.48 -9.86
C GLN A 263 28.34 -0.23 -8.89
N GLY A 264 28.92 -1.26 -8.27
CA GLY A 264 29.99 -1.09 -7.28
C GLY A 264 29.58 -0.27 -6.04
N VAL A 265 28.30 -0.30 -5.66
CA VAL A 265 27.77 0.46 -4.51
C VAL A 265 27.24 -0.46 -3.41
N ASP A 266 27.16 0.07 -2.18
CA ASP A 266 26.53 -0.65 -1.07
C ASP A 266 25.02 -0.83 -1.31
N ILE A 267 24.49 -1.99 -0.94
CA ILE A 267 23.07 -2.34 -1.14
C ILE A 267 22.12 -1.35 -0.47
N SER A 268 22.52 -0.75 0.67
CA SER A 268 21.73 0.26 1.37
C SER A 268 21.48 1.54 0.55
N LYS A 269 22.30 1.80 -0.49
CA LYS A 269 22.13 2.97 -1.37
C LYS A 269 21.20 2.71 -2.56
N VAL A 270 20.89 1.45 -2.86
CA VAL A 270 19.98 1.06 -3.96
C VAL A 270 18.61 0.60 -3.46
N ALA A 271 18.50 0.33 -2.17
CA ALA A 271 17.24 -0.01 -1.51
C ALA A 271 16.41 1.26 -1.25
N GLU A 272 15.48 1.56 -2.16
CA GLU A 272 14.47 2.60 -1.98
C GLU A 272 13.25 2.07 -1.23
N SER A 273 12.48 2.97 -0.60
CA SER A 273 11.22 2.63 0.09
C SER A 273 9.99 3.14 -0.68
N GLY A 274 8.83 2.53 -0.43
CA GLY A 274 7.56 2.95 -1.04
C GLY A 274 7.55 2.80 -2.56
N PRO A 275 6.86 3.69 -3.31
CA PRO A 275 6.79 3.63 -4.77
C PRO A 275 8.17 3.66 -5.46
N GLY A 276 9.17 4.29 -4.84
CA GLY A 276 10.53 4.35 -5.38
C GLY A 276 11.16 2.97 -5.62
N LEU A 277 10.84 1.98 -4.77
CA LEU A 277 11.34 0.62 -4.96
C LEU A 277 10.85 0.01 -6.29
N ALA A 278 9.55 0.14 -6.56
CA ALA A 278 8.91 -0.48 -7.72
C ALA A 278 9.08 0.33 -9.02
N PHE A 279 9.19 1.66 -8.93
CA PHE A 279 9.21 2.55 -10.09
C PHE A 279 10.57 3.20 -10.37
N ILE A 280 11.55 3.04 -9.47
CA ILE A 280 12.93 3.54 -9.66
C ILE A 280 13.94 2.39 -9.52
N ALA A 281 14.05 1.78 -8.35
CA ALA A 281 15.10 0.79 -8.07
C ALA A 281 14.95 -0.47 -8.94
N TYR A 282 13.76 -1.06 -8.97
CA TYR A 282 13.50 -2.27 -9.77
C TYR A 282 13.65 -2.02 -11.28
N PRO A 283 13.05 -0.97 -11.88
CA PRO A 283 13.26 -0.67 -13.30
C PRO A 283 14.72 -0.41 -13.63
N LYS A 284 15.48 0.23 -12.73
CA LYS A 284 16.93 0.40 -12.90
C LYS A 284 17.65 -0.95 -12.94
N ALA A 285 17.36 -1.86 -12.01
CA ALA A 285 17.96 -3.19 -12.03
C ALA A 285 17.62 -3.96 -13.31
N VAL A 286 16.37 -3.88 -13.78
CA VAL A 286 15.93 -4.55 -15.02
C VAL A 286 16.66 -4.04 -16.26
N THR A 287 17.02 -2.76 -16.33
CA THR A 287 17.80 -2.22 -17.47
C THR A 287 19.19 -2.84 -17.61
N LEU A 288 19.71 -3.45 -16.54
CA LEU A 288 21.01 -4.13 -16.53
C LEU A 288 20.90 -5.61 -16.94
N MET A 289 19.67 -6.16 -17.02
CA MET A 289 19.44 -7.57 -17.35
C MET A 289 19.28 -7.76 -18.86
N PRO A 290 19.73 -8.91 -19.43
CA PRO A 290 19.41 -9.25 -20.81
C PRO A 290 17.90 -9.43 -20.99
N LEU A 291 17.38 -9.08 -22.16
CA LEU A 291 15.94 -9.09 -22.46
C LEU A 291 15.12 -8.22 -21.49
N SER A 292 15.64 -7.04 -21.13
CA SER A 292 15.02 -6.12 -20.16
C SER A 292 13.52 -5.87 -20.40
N PRO A 293 13.02 -5.68 -21.64
CA PRO A 293 11.58 -5.48 -21.89
C PRO A 293 10.70 -6.63 -21.41
N LEU A 294 11.16 -7.89 -21.50
CA LEU A 294 10.42 -9.05 -21.02
C LEU A 294 10.24 -8.99 -19.50
N TRP A 295 11.33 -8.75 -18.76
CA TRP A 295 11.32 -8.70 -17.30
C TRP A 295 10.53 -7.51 -16.76
N ALA A 296 10.63 -6.35 -17.41
CA ALA A 296 9.81 -5.18 -17.08
C ALA A 296 8.32 -5.48 -17.29
N THR A 297 7.96 -6.04 -18.45
CA THR A 297 6.58 -6.40 -18.77
C THR A 297 6.00 -7.39 -17.76
N LEU A 298 6.72 -8.48 -17.45
CA LEU A 298 6.29 -9.46 -16.45
C LEU A 298 6.10 -8.83 -15.06
N PHE A 299 7.05 -7.98 -14.63
CA PHE A 299 6.98 -7.30 -13.35
C PHE A 299 5.79 -6.35 -13.27
N PHE A 300 5.55 -5.51 -14.28
CA PHE A 300 4.44 -4.55 -14.24
C PHE A 300 3.08 -5.23 -14.41
N ILE A 301 2.97 -6.33 -15.16
CA ILE A 301 1.74 -7.16 -15.15
C ILE A 301 1.52 -7.74 -13.75
N MET A 302 2.56 -8.30 -13.12
CA MET A 302 2.46 -8.81 -11.75
C MET A 302 2.03 -7.72 -10.76
N LEU A 303 2.65 -6.54 -10.82
CA LEU A 303 2.32 -5.39 -9.97
C LEU A 303 0.87 -4.96 -10.16
N LEU A 304 0.40 -4.87 -11.41
CA LEU A 304 -0.98 -4.56 -11.73
C LEU A 304 -1.94 -5.60 -11.16
N VAL A 305 -1.64 -6.88 -11.37
CA VAL A 305 -2.49 -7.98 -10.91
C VAL A 305 -2.56 -8.03 -9.37
N LEU A 306 -1.42 -7.87 -8.68
CA LEU A 306 -1.36 -7.79 -7.22
C LEU A 306 -2.15 -6.59 -6.69
N GLY A 307 -1.99 -5.42 -7.32
CA GLY A 307 -2.71 -4.22 -6.91
C GLY A 307 -4.21 -4.33 -7.16
N LEU A 308 -4.63 -4.95 -8.27
CA LEU A 308 -6.03 -5.09 -8.63
C LEU A 308 -6.79 -5.93 -7.59
N ASP A 309 -6.15 -7.00 -7.08
CA ASP A 309 -6.72 -7.85 -6.03
C ASP A 309 -7.05 -7.06 -4.76
N SER A 310 -6.07 -6.31 -4.25
CA SER A 310 -6.27 -5.45 -3.08
C SER A 310 -7.34 -4.39 -3.34
N GLN A 311 -7.28 -3.74 -4.52
CA GLN A 311 -8.17 -2.64 -4.86
C GLN A 311 -9.63 -3.10 -4.96
N PHE A 312 -9.93 -4.20 -5.66
CA PHE A 312 -11.32 -4.62 -5.77
C PHE A 312 -11.87 -5.12 -4.43
N VAL A 313 -11.05 -5.66 -3.53
CA VAL A 313 -11.51 -6.07 -2.18
C VAL A 313 -11.87 -4.85 -1.34
N GLY A 314 -11.05 -3.80 -1.39
CA GLY A 314 -11.33 -2.53 -0.71
C GLY A 314 -12.61 -1.87 -1.24
N VAL A 315 -12.76 -1.78 -2.56
CA VAL A 315 -13.96 -1.20 -3.18
C VAL A 315 -15.21 -2.06 -2.94
N GLU A 316 -15.09 -3.39 -3.00
CA GLU A 316 -16.17 -4.32 -2.65
C GLU A 316 -16.62 -4.10 -1.20
N GLY A 317 -15.69 -4.02 -0.26
CA GLY A 317 -15.99 -3.77 1.16
C GLY A 317 -16.76 -2.47 1.38
N PHE A 318 -16.35 -1.40 0.68
CA PHE A 318 -17.04 -0.11 0.72
C PHE A 318 -18.46 -0.21 0.12
N ILE A 319 -18.61 -0.80 -1.06
CA ILE A 319 -19.93 -0.97 -1.71
C ILE A 319 -20.86 -1.81 -0.83
N THR A 320 -20.39 -2.92 -0.28
CA THR A 320 -21.18 -3.75 0.64
C THR A 320 -21.64 -2.95 1.86
N GLY A 321 -20.76 -2.14 2.45
CA GLY A 321 -21.12 -1.27 3.56
C GLY A 321 -22.20 -0.24 3.22
N ILE A 322 -22.18 0.35 2.03
CA ILE A 322 -23.22 1.29 1.55
C ILE A 322 -24.55 0.55 1.31
N LEU A 323 -24.51 -0.62 0.67
CA LEU A 323 -25.71 -1.38 0.34
C LEU A 323 -26.43 -1.88 1.60
N ASP A 324 -25.68 -2.28 2.62
CA ASP A 324 -26.21 -2.76 3.90
C ASP A 324 -26.84 -1.66 4.76
N LEU A 325 -26.47 -0.38 4.55
CA LEU A 325 -27.11 0.76 5.23
C LEU A 325 -28.55 1.00 4.77
N PHE A 326 -28.84 0.76 3.49
CA PHE A 326 -30.12 1.09 2.88
C PHE A 326 -30.75 -0.14 2.25
N PRO A 327 -31.16 -1.18 2.99
CA PRO A 327 -31.74 -2.39 2.38
C PRO A 327 -33.05 -2.04 1.63
N GLN A 328 -33.11 -2.31 0.32
CA GLN A 328 -34.34 -2.13 -0.48
C GLN A 328 -34.72 -3.44 -1.21
N PRO A 329 -35.97 -3.90 -1.13
CA PRO A 329 -36.44 -5.06 -1.89
C PRO A 329 -36.64 -4.71 -3.37
N GLY A 330 -36.11 -5.54 -4.29
CA GLY A 330 -36.60 -5.61 -5.69
C GLY A 330 -35.65 -5.19 -6.82
N ALA A 331 -34.57 -4.42 -6.56
CA ALA A 331 -33.64 -3.95 -7.60
C ALA A 331 -32.16 -4.28 -7.31
N GLY A 332 -31.90 -5.46 -6.72
CA GLY A 332 -30.62 -5.79 -6.10
C GLY A 332 -29.38 -5.69 -7.00
N SER A 333 -29.44 -6.19 -8.25
CA SER A 333 -28.26 -6.17 -9.15
C SER A 333 -28.03 -4.80 -9.79
N LEU A 334 -29.07 -4.19 -10.37
CA LEU A 334 -28.95 -2.88 -11.01
C LEU A 334 -28.51 -1.80 -10.01
N ARG A 335 -29.10 -1.81 -8.80
CA ARG A 335 -28.70 -0.87 -7.76
C ARG A 335 -27.24 -1.04 -7.37
N ARG A 336 -26.77 -2.28 -7.25
CA ARG A 336 -25.37 -2.58 -6.95
C ARG A 336 -24.46 -2.05 -8.05
N GLU A 337 -24.76 -2.37 -9.31
CA GLU A 337 -23.99 -1.93 -10.48
C GLU A 337 -23.91 -0.40 -10.53
N LEU A 338 -25.03 0.29 -10.33
CA LEU A 338 -25.06 1.76 -10.27
C LEU A 338 -24.30 2.32 -9.07
N THR A 339 -24.40 1.69 -7.89
CA THR A 339 -23.65 2.11 -6.68
C THR A 339 -22.15 1.94 -6.91
N ALA A 340 -21.72 0.83 -7.50
CA ALA A 340 -20.33 0.57 -7.84
C ALA A 340 -19.80 1.59 -8.86
N ALA A 341 -20.57 1.85 -9.93
CA ALA A 341 -20.22 2.84 -10.95
C ALA A 341 -20.07 4.25 -10.34
N LEU A 342 -21.04 4.67 -9.52
CA LEU A 342 -20.99 5.97 -8.85
C LEU A 342 -19.79 6.08 -7.90
N CYS A 343 -19.50 5.03 -7.12
CA CYS A 343 -18.32 5.01 -6.25
C CYS A 343 -17.02 5.13 -7.05
N CYS A 344 -16.87 4.37 -8.14
CA CYS A 344 -15.68 4.44 -9.00
C CYS A 344 -15.54 5.82 -9.65
N ILE A 345 -16.63 6.44 -10.10
CA ILE A 345 -16.61 7.81 -10.68
C ILE A 345 -16.20 8.84 -9.63
N ILE A 346 -16.77 8.78 -8.42
CA ILE A 346 -16.43 9.71 -7.34
C ILE A 346 -14.95 9.56 -6.95
N CYS A 347 -14.46 8.34 -6.78
CA CYS A 347 -13.05 8.10 -6.47
C CYS A 347 -12.16 8.61 -7.61
N CYS A 348 -12.46 8.25 -8.86
CA CYS A 348 -11.72 8.73 -10.03
C CYS A 348 -11.64 10.26 -10.11
N LEU A 349 -12.71 10.99 -9.74
CA LEU A 349 -12.70 12.45 -9.72
C LEU A 349 -11.79 13.01 -8.61
N ILE A 350 -11.73 12.37 -7.45
CA ILE A 350 -10.79 12.73 -6.37
C ILE A 350 -9.36 12.47 -6.82
N ASP A 351 -9.13 11.34 -7.48
CA ASP A 351 -7.79 10.89 -7.88
C ASP A 351 -7.18 11.77 -8.99
N LEU A 352 -8.00 12.56 -9.71
CA LEU A 352 -7.49 13.61 -10.61
C LEU A 352 -6.55 14.59 -9.91
N SER A 353 -6.75 14.82 -8.60
CA SER A 353 -5.82 15.63 -7.79
C SER A 353 -4.41 15.03 -7.71
N MET A 354 -4.30 13.69 -7.75
CA MET A 354 -3.03 12.94 -7.68
C MET A 354 -2.39 12.71 -9.06
N VAL A 355 -3.06 13.11 -10.14
CA VAL A 355 -2.57 13.05 -11.53
C VAL A 355 -1.94 14.40 -11.99
N THR A 356 -1.98 15.40 -11.10
CA THR A 356 -1.33 16.69 -11.33
C THR A 356 0.19 16.62 -11.12
N GLN A 357 0.94 17.64 -11.53
CA GLN A 357 2.38 17.75 -11.28
C GLN A 357 2.73 17.75 -9.77
N GLY A 358 1.85 18.33 -8.94
CA GLY A 358 1.93 18.26 -7.48
C GLY A 358 1.29 17.00 -6.89
N GLY A 359 0.81 16.08 -7.73
CA GLY A 359 -0.02 14.94 -7.34
C GLY A 359 0.68 13.94 -6.43
N MET A 360 2.00 13.76 -6.57
CA MET A 360 2.79 12.92 -5.66
C MET A 360 2.73 13.41 -4.21
N TYR A 361 2.69 14.73 -4.01
CA TYR A 361 2.60 15.29 -2.65
C TYR A 361 1.23 15.01 -2.02
N VAL A 362 0.16 15.06 -2.83
CA VAL A 362 -1.20 14.71 -2.40
C VAL A 362 -1.31 13.21 -2.10
N PHE A 363 -0.76 12.37 -2.98
CA PHE A 363 -0.69 10.91 -2.78
C PHE A 363 -0.05 10.58 -1.43
N GLN A 364 1.09 11.20 -1.10
CA GLN A 364 1.78 10.95 0.16
C GLN A 364 1.00 11.43 1.40
N LEU A 365 0.18 12.49 1.29
CA LEU A 365 -0.68 12.89 2.41
C LEU A 365 -1.72 11.80 2.70
N PHE A 366 -2.32 11.22 1.66
CA PHE A 366 -3.26 10.12 1.83
C PHE A 366 -2.56 8.88 2.39
N ASP A 367 -1.43 8.48 1.80
CA ASP A 367 -0.64 7.30 2.19
C ASP A 367 -0.20 7.38 3.68
N ASN A 368 0.28 8.55 4.12
CA ASN A 368 0.82 8.70 5.48
C ASN A 368 -0.22 9.02 6.56
N TYR A 369 -1.39 9.57 6.22
CA TYR A 369 -2.36 10.00 7.24
C TYR A 369 -3.74 9.34 7.18
N SER A 370 -4.24 8.96 6.00
CA SER A 370 -5.65 8.57 5.86
C SER A 370 -5.91 7.11 6.27
N ALA A 371 -5.17 6.17 5.69
CA ALA A 371 -5.21 4.75 5.99
C ALA A 371 -3.84 4.27 6.51
N SER A 372 -3.26 5.06 7.42
CA SER A 372 -1.94 4.82 7.98
C SER A 372 -1.99 4.07 9.31
N GLY A 373 -0.81 3.74 9.83
CA GLY A 373 -0.68 3.00 11.10
C GLY A 373 -1.49 3.61 12.23
N ILE A 374 -1.51 4.94 12.38
CA ILE A 374 -2.21 5.58 13.50
C ILE A 374 -3.73 5.39 13.45
N THR A 375 -4.36 5.50 12.27
CA THR A 375 -5.81 5.34 12.11
C THR A 375 -6.22 3.88 12.23
N LEU A 376 -5.42 2.97 11.66
CA LEU A 376 -5.65 1.52 11.74
C LEU A 376 -5.46 0.98 13.17
N LEU A 377 -4.44 1.43 13.90
CA LEU A 377 -4.21 1.03 15.29
C LEU A 377 -5.33 1.54 16.21
N TRP A 378 -5.76 2.80 16.01
CA TRP A 378 -6.90 3.38 16.73
C TRP A 378 -8.18 2.58 16.48
N GLN A 379 -8.46 2.25 15.22
CA GLN A 379 -9.60 1.41 14.84
C GLN A 379 -9.49 0.03 15.51
N ALA A 380 -8.38 -0.69 15.31
CA ALA A 380 -8.20 -2.05 15.82
C ALA A 380 -8.27 -2.12 17.36
N PHE A 381 -7.77 -1.10 18.06
CA PHE A 381 -7.91 -0.98 19.51
C PHE A 381 -9.39 -1.00 19.92
N TRP A 382 -10.20 -0.10 19.33
CA TRP A 382 -11.62 -0.02 19.68
C TRP A 382 -12.42 -1.23 19.21
N GLU A 383 -12.09 -1.84 18.06
CA GLU A 383 -12.70 -3.10 17.65
C GLU A 383 -12.50 -4.19 18.69
N CYS A 384 -11.26 -4.36 19.18
CA CYS A 384 -10.93 -5.34 20.21
C CYS A 384 -11.62 -5.02 21.54
N VAL A 385 -11.61 -3.76 21.99
CA VAL A 385 -12.25 -3.34 23.24
C VAL A 385 -13.76 -3.61 23.19
N VAL A 386 -14.42 -3.25 22.10
CA VAL A 386 -15.87 -3.43 21.96
C VAL A 386 -16.23 -4.91 21.88
N ILE A 387 -15.50 -5.72 21.12
CA ILE A 387 -15.79 -7.16 21.02
C ILE A 387 -15.50 -7.88 22.36
N ALA A 388 -14.36 -7.61 22.98
CA ALA A 388 -13.93 -8.36 24.16
C ALA A 388 -14.61 -7.91 25.45
N TRP A 389 -14.81 -6.61 25.64
CA TRP A 389 -15.26 -6.03 26.92
C TRP A 389 -16.70 -5.52 26.90
N VAL A 390 -17.18 -4.98 25.77
CA VAL A 390 -18.57 -4.48 25.66
C VAL A 390 -19.53 -5.61 25.28
N TYR A 391 -19.22 -6.34 24.21
CA TYR A 391 -20.03 -7.49 23.79
C TYR A 391 -19.76 -8.74 24.65
N GLY A 392 -18.51 -8.92 25.05
CA GLY A 392 -18.04 -10.00 25.91
C GLY A 392 -17.29 -11.08 25.13
N ALA A 393 -16.02 -11.28 25.47
CA ALA A 393 -15.14 -12.21 24.75
C ALA A 393 -15.62 -13.67 24.83
N ASP A 394 -16.20 -14.09 25.96
CA ASP A 394 -16.77 -15.45 26.10
C ASP A 394 -17.98 -15.65 25.19
N ARG A 395 -18.86 -14.65 25.10
CA ARG A 395 -20.02 -14.67 24.20
C ARG A 395 -19.56 -14.77 22.75
N PHE A 396 -18.58 -13.96 22.36
CA PHE A 396 -18.04 -13.99 21.00
C PHE A 396 -17.40 -15.35 20.68
N MET A 397 -16.65 -15.95 21.62
CA MET A 397 -16.08 -17.29 21.45
C MET A 397 -17.16 -18.37 21.32
N ASP A 398 -18.26 -18.26 22.07
CA ASP A 398 -19.40 -19.18 21.96
C ASP A 398 -20.12 -19.03 20.60
N ASP A 399 -20.23 -17.81 20.07
CA ASP A 399 -20.80 -17.58 18.74
C ASP A 399 -19.92 -18.15 17.62
N VAL A 400 -18.60 -17.99 17.73
CA VAL A 400 -17.65 -18.65 16.81
C VAL A 400 -17.79 -20.16 16.92
N ALA A 401 -17.91 -20.70 18.14
CA ALA A 401 -18.10 -22.13 18.36
C ALA A 401 -19.39 -22.67 17.73
N ARG A 402 -20.49 -21.90 17.79
CA ARG A 402 -21.75 -22.22 17.11
C ARG A 402 -21.62 -22.21 15.59
N MET A 403 -20.78 -21.32 15.05
CA MET A 403 -20.51 -21.27 13.61
C MET A 403 -19.70 -22.48 13.15
N ILE A 404 -18.54 -22.73 13.76
CA ILE A 404 -17.56 -23.72 13.25
C ILE A 404 -17.72 -25.14 13.84
N GLY A 405 -18.56 -25.30 14.88
CA GLY A 405 -18.86 -26.59 15.52
C GLY A 405 -17.89 -27.00 16.65
N TYR A 406 -16.89 -26.18 16.97
CA TYR A 406 -15.95 -26.41 18.06
C TYR A 406 -15.47 -25.08 18.66
N ARG A 407 -15.11 -25.07 19.95
CA ARG A 407 -14.64 -23.84 20.62
C ARG A 407 -13.19 -23.52 20.21
N PRO A 408 -12.88 -22.30 19.76
CA PRO A 408 -11.50 -21.93 19.44
C PRO A 408 -10.59 -21.94 20.69
N LEU A 409 -9.28 -21.91 20.48
CA LEU A 409 -8.32 -21.94 21.58
C LEU A 409 -8.48 -20.72 22.51
N PRO A 410 -8.39 -20.89 23.85
CA PRO A 410 -8.50 -19.78 24.81
C PRO A 410 -7.48 -18.67 24.61
N VAL A 411 -6.34 -18.96 23.98
CA VAL A 411 -5.33 -17.94 23.63
C VAL A 411 -5.95 -16.81 22.81
N MET A 412 -6.90 -17.11 21.91
CA MET A 412 -7.55 -16.10 21.08
C MET A 412 -8.34 -15.08 21.92
N LYS A 413 -9.00 -15.55 22.98
CA LYS A 413 -9.71 -14.69 23.94
C LYS A 413 -8.74 -13.69 24.57
N TRP A 414 -7.59 -14.15 25.03
CA TRP A 414 -6.58 -13.29 25.66
C TRP A 414 -5.91 -12.34 24.67
N CYS A 415 -5.73 -12.79 23.42
CA CYS A 415 -5.24 -11.92 22.36
C CYS A 415 -6.15 -10.71 22.16
N TRP A 416 -7.46 -10.92 21.95
CA TRP A 416 -8.40 -9.82 21.71
C TRP A 416 -8.70 -9.00 22.97
N ALA A 417 -8.73 -9.63 24.15
CA ALA A 417 -9.06 -8.92 25.39
C ALA A 417 -7.92 -8.07 25.93
N VAL A 418 -6.66 -8.51 25.75
CA VAL A 418 -5.49 -7.91 26.43
C VAL A 418 -4.34 -7.63 25.47
N VAL A 419 -3.82 -8.65 24.78
CA VAL A 419 -2.56 -8.51 24.04
C VAL A 419 -2.68 -7.49 22.90
N THR A 420 -3.67 -7.64 22.03
CA THR A 420 -3.86 -6.76 20.87
C THR A 420 -4.16 -5.32 21.31
N PRO A 421 -5.10 -5.05 22.25
CA PRO A 421 -5.28 -3.69 22.76
C PRO A 421 -4.01 -3.05 23.33
N LEU A 422 -3.21 -3.79 24.11
CA LEU A 422 -1.96 -3.28 24.68
C LEU A 422 -0.92 -2.98 23.60
N VAL A 423 -0.77 -3.86 22.61
CA VAL A 423 0.12 -3.63 21.46
C VAL A 423 -0.34 -2.41 20.67
N CYS A 424 -1.65 -2.28 20.39
CA CYS A 424 -2.18 -1.12 19.69
C CYS A 424 -1.89 0.19 20.43
N VAL A 425 -2.17 0.25 21.73
CA VAL A 425 -1.90 1.44 22.55
C VAL A 425 -0.40 1.74 22.64
N GLY A 426 0.43 0.71 22.84
CA GLY A 426 1.88 0.87 22.92
C GLY A 426 2.45 1.47 21.65
N ILE A 427 2.10 0.91 20.49
CA ILE A 427 2.56 1.41 19.19
C ILE A 427 1.98 2.80 18.90
N PHE A 428 0.71 3.03 19.21
CA PHE A 428 0.07 4.34 19.05
C PHE A 428 0.78 5.42 19.86
N VAL A 429 1.09 5.16 21.14
CA VAL A 429 1.82 6.09 22.00
C VAL A 429 3.23 6.33 21.46
N PHE A 430 3.95 5.29 21.05
CA PHE A 430 5.28 5.46 20.46
C PHE A 430 5.25 6.29 19.18
N HIS A 431 4.25 6.09 18.33
CA HIS A 431 4.06 6.88 17.11
C HIS A 431 3.77 8.36 17.41
N VAL A 432 2.92 8.64 18.41
CA VAL A 432 2.62 10.03 18.82
C VAL A 432 3.85 10.72 19.44
N VAL A 433 4.60 10.01 20.29
CA VAL A 433 5.79 10.56 20.96
C VAL A 433 6.96 10.78 19.99
N ASN A 434 7.15 9.89 19.03
CA ASN A 434 8.23 9.97 18.03
C ASN A 434 7.77 10.55 16.69
N TYR A 435 6.66 11.29 16.68
CA TYR A 435 6.11 11.86 15.46
C TYR A 435 7.14 12.77 14.78
N LYS A 436 7.31 12.58 13.47
CA LYS A 436 8.14 13.42 12.62
C LYS A 436 7.30 14.02 11.51
N PRO A 437 7.50 15.31 11.19
CA PRO A 437 6.96 15.96 10.00
C PRO A 437 7.15 15.11 8.75
N LEU A 438 6.14 15.12 7.88
CA LEU A 438 6.22 14.39 6.61
C LEU A 438 7.24 15.08 5.70
N THR A 439 8.09 14.29 5.04
CA THR A 439 9.05 14.78 4.05
C THR A 439 9.04 13.92 2.80
N TYR A 440 9.15 14.55 1.63
CA TYR A 440 9.35 13.87 0.35
C TYR A 440 10.83 13.90 -0.06
N ASN A 441 11.38 12.75 -0.44
CA ASN A 441 12.78 12.57 -0.88
C ASN A 441 13.83 13.21 0.06
N LYS A 442 13.55 13.26 1.38
CA LYS A 442 14.38 13.87 2.45
C LYS A 442 14.68 15.37 2.29
N THR A 443 14.26 16.01 1.19
CA THR A 443 14.59 17.39 0.85
C THR A 443 13.38 18.31 0.95
N TYR A 444 12.21 17.83 0.51
CA TYR A 444 10.98 18.60 0.57
C TYR A 444 10.28 18.39 1.91
N VAL A 445 10.05 19.49 2.63
CA VAL A 445 9.28 19.51 3.89
C VAL A 445 7.91 20.07 3.60
N TYR A 446 6.86 19.38 4.08
CA TYR A 446 5.50 19.81 3.88
C TYR A 446 5.21 21.14 4.62
N PRO A 447 4.41 22.03 4.02
CA PRO A 447 3.96 23.23 4.74
C PRO A 447 3.00 22.85 5.86
N TRP A 448 2.92 23.69 6.90
CA TRP A 448 2.07 23.44 8.08
C TRP A 448 0.60 23.13 7.73
N TRP A 449 0.07 23.77 6.68
CA TRP A 449 -1.30 23.53 6.23
C TRP A 449 -1.48 22.18 5.55
N GLY A 450 -0.42 21.66 4.90
CA GLY A 450 -0.41 20.31 4.33
C GLY A 450 -0.46 19.25 5.42
N GLU A 451 0.30 19.43 6.49
CA GLU A 451 0.19 18.59 7.68
C GLU A 451 -1.18 18.69 8.34
N ALA A 452 -1.76 19.89 8.43
CA ALA A 452 -3.10 20.07 8.94
C ALA A 452 -4.14 19.30 8.11
N ILE A 453 -4.03 19.29 6.78
CA ILE A 453 -4.87 18.45 5.90
C ILE A 453 -4.66 16.96 6.23
N GLY A 454 -3.41 16.52 6.38
CA GLY A 454 -3.11 15.15 6.80
C GLY A 454 -3.81 14.77 8.10
N TRP A 455 -3.71 15.60 9.14
CA TRP A 455 -4.40 15.36 10.40
C TRP A 455 -5.92 15.40 10.29
N VAL A 456 -6.49 16.24 9.42
CA VAL A 456 -7.93 16.21 9.12
C VAL A 456 -8.34 14.89 8.48
N LEU A 457 -7.55 14.35 7.55
CA LEU A 457 -7.79 13.03 6.96
C LEU A 457 -7.78 11.94 8.05
N ALA A 458 -6.77 11.93 8.92
CA ALA A 458 -6.67 10.97 10.02
C ALA A 458 -7.86 11.08 10.99
N LEU A 459 -8.14 12.30 11.48
CA LEU A 459 -9.18 12.56 12.47
C LEU A 459 -10.59 12.30 11.93
N SER A 460 -10.83 12.46 10.63
CA SER A 460 -12.15 12.22 10.03
C SER A 460 -12.65 10.78 10.27
N SER A 461 -11.75 9.79 10.25
CA SER A 461 -12.08 8.41 10.61
C SER A 461 -12.06 8.19 12.12
N MET A 462 -11.03 8.66 12.82
CA MET A 462 -10.84 8.41 14.26
C MET A 462 -11.99 8.98 15.10
N LEU A 463 -12.49 10.17 14.75
CA LEU A 463 -13.58 10.85 15.46
C LEU A 463 -14.95 10.23 15.21
N CYS A 464 -15.13 9.39 14.17
CA CYS A 464 -16.40 8.69 13.93
C CYS A 464 -16.86 7.88 15.16
N ILE A 465 -15.91 7.29 15.90
CA ILE A 465 -16.19 6.49 17.10
C ILE A 465 -16.72 7.36 18.25
N PRO A 466 -15.96 8.32 18.82
CA PRO A 466 -16.44 9.13 19.95
C PRO A 466 -17.64 10.01 19.58
N CYS A 467 -17.69 10.57 18.37
CA CYS A 467 -18.83 11.39 17.93
C CYS A 467 -20.13 10.57 17.88
N THR A 468 -20.07 9.31 17.42
CA THR A 468 -21.27 8.45 17.39
C THR A 468 -21.72 8.08 18.80
N VAL A 469 -20.78 7.79 19.70
CA VAL A 469 -21.07 7.53 21.12
C VAL A 469 -21.77 8.73 21.74
N ILE A 470 -21.18 9.92 21.65
CA ILE A 470 -21.75 11.17 22.19
C ILE A 470 -23.13 11.44 21.58
N TYR A 471 -23.26 11.35 20.26
CA TYR A 471 -24.53 11.57 19.57
C TYR A 471 -25.64 10.64 20.08
N LYS A 472 -25.33 9.34 20.29
CA LYS A 472 -26.29 8.38 20.80
C LYS A 472 -26.65 8.63 22.27
N LEU A 473 -25.67 8.94 23.10
CA LEU A 473 -25.91 9.31 24.51
C LEU A 473 -26.82 10.53 24.64
N LEU A 474 -26.67 11.52 23.76
CA LEU A 474 -27.49 12.74 23.76
C LEU A 474 -28.91 12.56 23.18
N ARG A 475 -29.13 11.54 22.34
CA ARG A 475 -30.42 11.31 21.65
C ARG A 475 -31.28 10.24 22.30
N CYS A 476 -30.69 9.25 22.96
CA CYS A 476 -31.45 8.21 23.65
C CYS A 476 -32.19 8.80 24.86
N LYS A 477 -33.44 8.39 25.04
CA LYS A 477 -34.24 8.77 26.21
C LYS A 477 -33.95 7.78 27.34
N GLY A 478 -33.69 8.29 28.54
CA GLY A 478 -33.40 7.49 29.73
C GLY A 478 -32.31 8.12 30.59
N SER A 479 -32.03 7.51 31.72
CA SER A 479 -30.85 7.83 32.51
C SER A 479 -29.58 7.31 31.83
N LEU A 480 -28.41 7.86 32.17
CA LEU A 480 -27.11 7.42 31.61
C LEU A 480 -26.83 5.93 31.83
N ARG A 481 -27.45 5.30 32.83
CA ARG A 481 -27.29 3.86 33.11
C ARG A 481 -28.20 2.98 32.25
N GLU A 482 -29.32 3.54 31.77
CA GLU A 482 -30.29 2.85 30.91
C GLU A 482 -29.95 2.97 29.43
N VAL A 483 -29.31 4.07 29.04
CA VAL A 483 -28.75 4.33 27.71
C VAL A 483 -27.42 3.62 27.53
#